data_AF-A0A8J6G5B4-F1
#
_entry.id   AF-A0A8J6G5B4-F1
#
_cell.length_a   1.000
_cell.length_b   1.000
_cell.length_c   1.000
_cell.angle_alpha   90.00
_cell.angle_beta   90.00
_cell.angle_gamma   90.00
#
_symmetry.space_group_name_H-M   'P 1'
#
loop_
_entity.id
_entity.type
_entity.pdbx_description
1 polymer ?
#
loop_
_entity_poly.entity_id
_entity_poly.type
_entity_poly.pdbx_seq_one_letter_code
_entity_poly.pdbx_strand_id
1 'polypeptide(L)'
;MAADRRPKGATLDLRRRLLRNEEASFCPFQKAAVMSAVPAPVFRPGYPFFACPHSSSCRLFFPEDPVKIIRSQGQYLYDEQGREFLDCINNVAHVGHCHPTVVQAAHEQNLMLNTNSRYLHDNIVDYAQRLSETLPEELSVFYFLNSG
;
A
#
# COMPACT_ATOMS: atom_id res chain seq x y z
N MET A 1 -18.33 -46.33 5.55
CA MET A 1 -17.31 -45.45 6.16
C MET A 1 -17.89 -44.05 6.23
N ALA A 2 -18.31 -43.65 7.44
CA ALA A 2 -18.91 -42.34 7.68
C ALA A 2 -17.80 -41.28 7.78
N ALA A 3 -17.90 -40.21 7.00
CA ALA A 3 -17.01 -39.07 7.08
C ALA A 3 -17.42 -38.18 8.27
N ASP A 4 -16.48 -38.01 9.18
CA ASP A 4 -16.53 -37.17 10.37
C ASP A 4 -16.84 -35.70 10.00
N ARG A 5 -18.06 -35.25 10.31
CA ARG A 5 -18.48 -33.85 10.19
C ARG A 5 -18.16 -33.14 11.51
N ARG A 6 -17.06 -32.37 11.53
CA ARG A 6 -16.83 -31.40 12.62
C ARG A 6 -17.74 -30.17 12.44
N PRO A 7 -18.41 -29.67 13.50
CA PRO A 7 -19.36 -28.56 13.40
C PRO A 7 -18.64 -27.22 13.21
N LYS A 8 -19.16 -26.39 12.30
CA LYS A 8 -18.79 -24.98 12.14
C LYS A 8 -19.60 -24.14 13.14
N GLY A 9 -18.92 -23.51 14.10
CA GLY A 9 -19.50 -22.42 14.90
C GLY A 9 -19.02 -22.38 16.34
N ALA A 10 -18.04 -21.53 16.64
CA ALA A 10 -17.85 -20.84 17.94
C ALA A 10 -16.56 -19.99 17.95
N THR A 11 -16.44 -18.95 17.11
CA THR A 11 -15.35 -17.96 17.25
C THR A 11 -15.72 -16.57 16.75
N LEU A 12 -16.98 -16.16 16.93
CA LEU A 12 -17.48 -14.86 16.46
C LEU A 12 -18.25 -14.13 17.57
N ASP A 13 -17.69 -14.06 18.79
CA ASP A 13 -18.29 -13.25 19.85
C ASP A 13 -17.32 -12.72 20.93
N LEU A 14 -16.15 -12.23 20.51
CA LEU A 14 -15.24 -11.50 21.42
C LEU A 14 -14.77 -10.13 20.91
N ARG A 15 -14.99 -9.79 19.62
CA ARG A 15 -14.62 -8.47 19.06
C ARG A 15 -15.75 -7.44 19.02
N ARG A 16 -17.02 -7.83 19.23
CA ARG A 16 -18.17 -6.88 19.20
C ARG A 16 -18.45 -6.15 20.51
N ARG A 17 -17.70 -6.43 21.58
CA ARG A 17 -17.93 -5.84 22.91
C ARG A 17 -17.05 -4.63 23.25
N LEU A 18 -16.12 -4.24 22.37
CA LEU A 18 -15.17 -3.14 22.61
C LEU A 18 -15.50 -1.83 21.89
N LEU A 19 -16.59 -1.75 21.12
CA LEU A 19 -16.95 -0.55 20.35
C LEU A 19 -18.20 0.17 20.86
N ARG A 20 -18.51 0.07 22.16
CA ARG A 20 -19.54 0.89 22.81
C ARG A 20 -18.99 1.47 24.10
N ASN A 21 -18.36 2.63 23.99
CA ASN A 21 -18.50 3.74 24.92
C ASN A 21 -17.84 4.97 24.28
N GLU A 22 -18.69 5.93 23.94
CA GLU A 22 -18.34 7.30 23.57
C GLU A 22 -17.85 8.09 24.81
N GLU A 23 -17.10 9.15 24.50
CA GLU A 23 -16.96 10.40 25.26
C GLU A 23 -16.08 10.47 26.52
N ALA A 24 -15.34 11.58 26.57
CA ALA A 24 -14.58 12.16 27.68
C ALA A 24 -13.24 11.50 28.07
N SER A 25 -12.14 12.06 27.54
CA SER A 25 -11.37 13.03 28.32
C SER A 25 -10.11 13.45 27.57
N PHE A 26 -10.09 14.74 27.26
CA PHE A 26 -8.92 15.55 26.95
C PHE A 26 -7.71 15.12 27.80
N CYS A 27 -6.73 14.44 27.22
CA CYS A 27 -5.47 14.09 27.88
C CYS A 27 -4.42 15.17 27.53
N PRO A 28 -3.98 16.03 28.46
CA PRO A 28 -3.08 17.14 28.14
C PRO A 28 -1.60 16.76 28.02
N PHE A 29 -1.27 15.46 27.89
CA PHE A 29 0.12 14.97 28.04
C PHE A 29 0.80 14.48 26.74
N GLN A 30 0.20 14.71 25.56
CA GLN A 30 0.81 14.34 24.27
C GLN A 30 1.31 15.54 23.44
N LYS A 31 1.68 16.63 24.11
CA LYS A 31 2.54 17.68 23.55
C LYS A 31 4.01 17.47 23.95
N ALA A 32 4.63 16.36 23.54
CA ALA A 32 6.09 16.27 23.48
C ALA A 32 6.51 14.99 22.74
N ALA A 33 7.26 15.15 21.65
CA ALA A 33 8.08 14.14 20.97
C ALA A 33 7.33 12.85 20.59
N VAL A 34 6.79 12.70 19.38
CA VAL A 34 7.58 12.38 18.17
C VAL A 34 7.01 13.14 16.96
N MET A 35 7.34 14.42 16.86
CA MET A 35 7.55 15.05 15.55
C MET A 35 9.03 14.92 15.23
N SER A 36 9.52 13.70 15.00
CA SER A 36 10.62 13.59 14.05
C SER A 36 9.98 13.86 12.70
N ALA A 37 9.94 15.12 12.31
CA ALA A 37 9.80 15.48 10.91
C ALA A 37 10.85 14.64 10.19
N VAL A 38 10.42 13.57 9.51
CA VAL A 38 11.20 13.05 8.40
C VAL A 38 11.31 14.27 7.51
N PRO A 39 12.51 14.87 7.34
CA PRO A 39 12.61 16.03 6.49
C PRO A 39 12.03 15.62 5.15
N ALA A 40 11.04 16.36 4.65
CA ALA A 40 10.63 16.23 3.27
C ALA A 40 11.93 16.23 2.45
N PRO A 41 12.14 15.29 1.52
CA PRO A 41 13.38 15.19 0.79
C PRO A 41 13.72 16.59 0.26
N VAL A 42 14.84 17.15 0.72
CA VAL A 42 15.31 18.46 0.27
C VAL A 42 15.79 18.26 -1.16
N PHE A 43 14.85 18.36 -2.09
CA PHE A 43 15.11 18.17 -3.50
C PHE A 43 15.75 19.46 -4.02
N ARG A 44 17.08 19.41 -4.25
CA ARG A 44 17.81 20.57 -4.74
C ARG A 44 17.37 20.85 -6.18
N PRO A 45 16.94 22.08 -6.52
CA PRO A 45 16.74 22.48 -7.90
C PRO A 45 18.09 22.36 -8.64
N GLY A 46 18.12 21.70 -9.80
CA GLY A 46 19.30 21.69 -10.66
C GLY A 46 20.13 20.41 -10.74
N TYR A 47 19.63 19.25 -10.30
CA TYR A 47 20.27 17.98 -10.71
C TYR A 47 20.03 17.75 -12.20
N PRO A 48 21.08 17.74 -13.06
CA PRO A 48 20.92 17.43 -14.47
C PRO A 48 20.38 16.01 -14.60
N PHE A 49 19.43 15.84 -15.51
CA PHE A 49 18.88 14.55 -15.90
C PHE A 49 20.04 13.67 -16.39
N PHE A 50 20.54 12.76 -15.55
CA PHE A 50 21.38 11.66 -16.02
C PHE A 50 20.45 10.69 -16.76
N ALA A 51 20.05 11.04 -17.99
CA ALA A 51 19.64 10.04 -18.95
C ALA A 51 20.81 9.05 -19.04
N CYS A 52 20.57 7.78 -18.73
CA CYS A 52 21.57 6.74 -18.98
C CYS A 52 21.95 6.82 -20.46
N PRO A 53 23.19 7.19 -20.84
CA PRO A 53 23.40 7.71 -22.18
C PRO A 53 23.13 6.69 -23.30
N HIS A 54 23.16 5.38 -23.05
CA HIS A 54 23.28 4.41 -24.14
C HIS A 54 22.70 3.00 -23.88
N SER A 55 21.86 2.77 -22.87
CA SER A 55 21.21 1.45 -22.75
C SER A 55 19.86 1.45 -23.47
N SER A 56 19.76 0.69 -24.56
CA SER A 56 18.50 0.43 -25.29
C SER A 56 17.40 -0.20 -24.43
N SER A 57 17.72 -0.57 -23.18
CA SER A 57 16.85 -1.13 -22.15
C SER A 57 15.98 -0.10 -21.40
N CYS A 58 16.38 1.18 -21.35
CA CYS A 58 15.62 2.22 -20.63
C CYS A 58 15.25 3.36 -21.59
N ARG A 59 14.32 3.09 -22.51
CA ARG A 59 13.72 4.12 -23.36
C ARG A 59 12.59 4.82 -22.62
N LEU A 60 12.67 6.14 -22.53
CA LEU A 60 11.60 6.98 -22.02
C LEU A 60 10.49 7.06 -23.05
N PHE A 61 9.25 7.06 -22.57
CA PHE A 61 8.07 7.27 -23.42
C PHE A 61 8.06 8.67 -24.05
N PHE A 62 8.70 9.64 -23.39
CA PHE A 62 8.87 11.03 -23.83
C PHE A 62 10.37 11.38 -23.87
N PRO A 63 11.08 11.05 -24.96
CA PRO A 63 12.54 11.18 -25.01
C PRO A 63 13.03 12.62 -25.21
N GLU A 64 12.25 13.51 -25.85
CA GLU A 64 12.70 14.88 -26.16
C GLU A 64 12.49 15.87 -25.00
N ASP A 65 11.45 15.67 -24.18
CA ASP A 65 11.17 16.48 -22.99
C ASP A 65 10.49 15.62 -21.90
N PRO A 66 11.26 14.85 -21.12
CA PRO A 66 10.69 13.95 -20.13
C PRO A 66 10.07 14.75 -18.97
N VAL A 67 8.77 14.57 -18.75
CA VAL A 67 8.08 15.16 -17.60
C VAL A 67 8.58 14.51 -16.31
N LYS A 68 9.23 15.31 -15.47
CA LYS A 68 9.76 14.87 -14.18
C LYS A 68 8.75 15.10 -13.06
N ILE A 69 8.09 14.02 -12.64
CA ILE A 69 7.13 14.03 -11.54
C ILE A 69 7.85 13.88 -10.19
N ILE A 70 7.55 14.75 -9.23
CA ILE A 70 8.15 14.75 -7.89
C ILE A 70 7.17 14.42 -6.77
N ARG A 71 5.86 14.56 -7.03
CA ARG A 71 4.80 14.28 -6.05
C ARG A 71 3.59 13.75 -6.79
N SER A 72 2.79 12.94 -6.11
CA SER A 72 1.50 12.48 -6.61
C SER A 72 0.49 12.34 -5.46
N GLN A 73 -0.79 12.46 -5.78
CA GLN A 73 -1.89 12.28 -4.83
C GLN A 73 -3.20 12.03 -5.57
N GLY A 74 -3.89 10.95 -5.24
CA GLY A 74 -5.14 10.58 -5.90
C GLY A 74 -4.93 10.39 -7.40
N GLN A 75 -5.67 11.12 -8.22
CA GLN A 75 -5.54 11.06 -9.69
C GLN A 75 -4.50 12.03 -10.27
N TYR A 76 -3.76 12.75 -9.42
CA TYR A 76 -2.89 13.85 -9.86
C TYR A 76 -1.40 13.55 -9.66
N LEU A 77 -0.60 14.05 -10.60
CA LEU A 77 0.85 14.08 -10.57
C LEU A 77 1.32 15.54 -10.59
N TYR A 78 2.45 15.83 -9.95
CA TYR A 78 3.00 17.17 -9.85
C TYR A 78 4.47 17.15 -10.24
N ASP A 79 4.85 18.05 -11.16
CA ASP A 79 6.25 18.21 -11.55
C ASP A 79 7.03 19.15 -10.62
N GLU A 80 8.32 19.32 -10.93
CA GLU A 80 9.23 20.15 -10.14
C GLU A 80 8.92 21.66 -10.21
N GLN A 81 8.14 22.10 -11.20
CA GLN A 81 7.61 23.47 -11.28
C GLN A 81 6.26 23.63 -10.58
N GLY A 82 5.72 22.55 -9.98
CA GLY A 82 4.43 22.54 -9.32
C GLY A 82 3.24 22.47 -10.27
N ARG A 83 3.45 22.20 -11.57
CA ARG A 83 2.35 21.98 -12.52
C ARG A 83 1.64 20.68 -12.17
N GLU A 84 0.33 20.73 -12.16
CA GLU A 84 -0.55 19.58 -11.91
C GLU A 84 -0.91 18.90 -13.23
N PHE A 85 -0.82 17.57 -13.26
CA PHE A 85 -1.22 16.72 -14.36
C PHE A 85 -2.27 15.72 -13.88
N LEU A 86 -3.36 15.59 -14.63
CA LEU A 86 -4.32 14.51 -14.43
C LEU A 86 -3.76 13.22 -15.05
N ASP A 87 -3.63 12.16 -14.25
CA ASP A 87 -3.13 10.87 -14.70
C ASP A 87 -4.26 10.03 -15.32
N CYS A 88 -4.23 9.93 -16.65
CA CYS A 88 -5.16 9.12 -17.44
C CYS A 88 -4.49 7.88 -18.05
N ILE A 89 -3.24 7.56 -17.67
CA ILE A 89 -2.44 6.52 -18.33
C ILE A 89 -2.13 5.38 -17.36
N ASN A 90 -1.88 5.69 -16.09
CA ASN A 90 -1.42 4.71 -15.11
C ASN A 90 -2.54 3.76 -14.66
N ASN A 91 -2.31 2.46 -14.80
CA ASN A 91 -3.20 1.39 -14.33
C ASN A 91 -2.71 0.72 -13.03
N VAL A 92 -1.48 1.00 -12.59
CA VAL A 92 -0.86 0.42 -11.38
C VAL A 92 -1.43 1.07 -10.11
N ALA A 93 -1.58 2.40 -10.11
CA ALA A 93 -2.14 3.15 -8.99
C ALA A 93 -3.68 3.05 -8.96
N HIS A 94 -4.20 1.82 -8.80
CA HIS A 94 -5.62 1.52 -8.99
C HIS A 94 -6.57 2.29 -8.06
N VAL A 95 -6.14 2.53 -6.81
CA VAL A 95 -6.89 3.32 -5.81
C VAL A 95 -6.40 4.77 -5.73
N GLY A 96 -5.68 5.24 -6.75
CA GLY A 96 -5.02 6.53 -6.78
C GLY A 96 -3.64 6.51 -6.14
N HIS A 97 -2.83 7.49 -6.55
CA HIS A 97 -1.48 7.72 -6.09
C HIS A 97 -1.43 8.02 -4.59
N CYS A 98 -0.50 7.38 -3.89
CA CYS A 98 -0.22 7.61 -2.46
C CYS A 98 -1.48 7.49 -1.57
N HIS A 99 -2.36 6.52 -1.85
CA HIS A 99 -3.60 6.34 -1.08
C HIS A 99 -3.30 6.10 0.41
N PRO A 100 -3.83 6.92 1.35
CA PRO A 100 -3.38 6.96 2.74
C PRO A 100 -3.54 5.61 3.45
N THR A 101 -4.65 4.91 3.23
CA THR A 101 -4.90 3.59 3.82
C THR A 101 -3.88 2.53 3.37
N VAL A 102 -3.45 2.58 2.10
CA VAL A 102 -2.48 1.60 1.56
C VAL A 102 -1.09 1.89 2.11
N VAL A 103 -0.69 3.16 2.10
CA VAL A 103 0.60 3.61 2.64
C VAL A 103 0.71 3.28 4.12
N GLN A 104 -0.34 3.55 4.90
CA GLN A 104 -0.37 3.24 6.33
C GLN A 104 -0.23 1.74 6.59
N ALA A 105 -1.04 0.89 5.94
CA ALA A 105 -0.98 -0.56 6.13
C ALA A 105 0.40 -1.14 5.76
N ALA A 106 1.00 -0.68 4.66
CA ALA A 106 2.35 -1.09 4.26
C ALA A 106 3.41 -0.64 5.27
N HIS A 107 3.30 0.59 5.78
CA HIS A 107 4.23 1.14 6.77
C HIS A 107 4.17 0.37 8.09
N GLU A 108 2.97 0.15 8.62
CA GLU A 108 2.74 -0.60 9.87
C GLU A 108 3.30 -2.02 9.77
N GLN A 109 3.04 -2.71 8.65
CA GLN A 109 3.57 -4.05 8.44
C GLN A 109 5.10 -4.06 8.35
N ASN A 110 5.71 -3.10 7.65
CA ASN A 110 7.17 -3.02 7.50
C ASN A 110 7.90 -2.71 8.82
N LEU A 111 7.25 -2.00 9.75
CA LEU A 111 7.78 -1.81 11.10
C LEU A 111 7.73 -3.09 11.94
N MET A 112 6.79 -3.99 11.64
CA MET A 112 6.55 -5.20 12.42
C MET A 112 7.32 -6.41 11.89
N LEU A 113 7.23 -6.71 10.59
CA LEU A 113 7.74 -7.94 10.00
C LEU A 113 7.87 -7.86 8.46
N ASN A 114 9.03 -8.27 7.94
CA ASN A 114 9.28 -8.46 6.51
C ASN A 114 10.14 -9.72 6.29
N THR A 115 9.48 -10.86 6.10
CA THR A 115 10.14 -12.17 5.93
C THR A 115 9.53 -12.95 4.77
N ASN A 116 10.22 -14.00 4.31
CA ASN A 116 9.65 -14.95 3.37
C ASN A 116 8.51 -15.79 4.00
N SER A 117 7.80 -16.53 3.17
CA SER A 117 6.66 -17.38 3.56
C SER A 117 7.04 -18.68 4.28
N ARG A 118 8.31 -18.89 4.67
CA ARG A 118 8.69 -20.04 5.52
C ARG A 118 8.29 -19.83 6.97
N TYR A 119 8.12 -18.58 7.39
CA TYR A 119 7.59 -18.23 8.70
C TYR A 119 6.11 -17.90 8.57
N LEU A 120 5.31 -18.44 9.50
CA LEU A 120 3.86 -18.26 9.47
C LEU A 120 3.49 -16.84 9.91
N HIS A 121 2.59 -16.22 9.16
CA HIS A 121 1.93 -14.96 9.52
C HIS A 121 0.55 -14.91 8.83
N ASP A 122 -0.42 -14.25 9.46
CA ASP A 122 -1.82 -14.33 9.05
C ASP A 122 -2.13 -13.56 7.76
N ASN A 123 -1.36 -12.50 7.45
CA ASN A 123 -1.65 -11.60 6.32
C ASN A 123 -1.86 -12.29 4.97
N ILE A 124 -1.07 -13.34 4.66
CA ILE A 124 -1.18 -14.04 3.38
C ILE A 124 -2.42 -14.94 3.32
N VAL A 125 -2.82 -15.49 4.46
CA VAL A 125 -4.03 -16.34 4.60
C VAL A 125 -5.27 -15.46 4.52
N ASP A 126 -5.30 -14.37 5.28
CA ASP A 126 -6.39 -13.40 5.24
C ASP A 126 -6.58 -12.80 3.85
N TYR A 127 -5.48 -12.51 3.14
CA TYR A 127 -5.54 -12.02 1.78
C TYR A 127 -6.09 -13.08 0.81
N ALA A 128 -5.62 -14.33 0.89
CA ALA A 128 -6.13 -15.42 0.05
C ALA A 128 -7.63 -15.67 0.29
N GLN A 129 -8.08 -15.63 1.55
CA GLN A 129 -9.49 -15.77 1.89
C GLN A 129 -10.34 -14.64 1.31
N ARG A 130 -9.90 -13.38 1.46
CA ARG A 130 -10.63 -12.23 0.90
C ARG A 130 -10.65 -12.25 -0.62
N LEU A 131 -9.58 -12.74 -1.25
CA LEU A 131 -9.51 -12.86 -2.70
C LEU A 131 -10.45 -13.96 -3.22
N SER A 132 -10.54 -15.10 -2.54
CA SER A 132 -11.44 -16.18 -2.95
C SER A 132 -12.92 -15.77 -2.91
N GLU A 133 -13.31 -14.88 -2.00
CA GLU A 133 -14.67 -14.31 -1.92
C GLU A 133 -15.04 -13.48 -3.17
N THR A 134 -14.06 -13.05 -3.97
CA THR A 134 -14.28 -12.28 -5.21
C THR A 134 -14.27 -13.14 -6.48
N LEU A 135 -13.97 -14.43 -6.37
CA LEU A 135 -13.79 -15.36 -7.48
C LEU A 135 -14.85 -16.49 -7.44
N PRO A 136 -15.06 -17.20 -8.57
CA PRO A 136 -15.87 -18.43 -8.59
C PRO A 136 -15.32 -19.50 -7.64
N GLU A 137 -16.20 -20.39 -7.15
CA GLU A 137 -15.86 -21.43 -6.15
C GLU A 137 -14.76 -22.39 -6.62
N GLU A 138 -14.68 -22.62 -7.94
CA GLU A 138 -13.66 -23.48 -8.54
C GLU A 138 -12.25 -22.89 -8.42
N LEU A 139 -12.11 -21.55 -8.27
CA LEU A 139 -10.83 -20.85 -8.16
C LEU A 139 -10.46 -20.62 -6.68
N SER A 140 -9.99 -21.70 -6.03
CA SER A 140 -9.76 -21.73 -4.57
C SER A 140 -8.30 -21.92 -4.15
N VAL A 141 -7.38 -22.09 -5.09
CA VAL A 141 -5.93 -22.31 -4.82
C VAL A 141 -5.11 -21.15 -5.37
N PHE A 142 -4.27 -20.55 -4.52
CA PHE A 142 -3.50 -19.35 -4.85
C PHE A 142 -1.98 -19.61 -4.78
N TYR A 143 -1.27 -19.14 -5.79
CA TYR A 143 0.19 -19.00 -5.81
C TYR A 143 0.54 -17.53 -5.96
N PHE A 144 1.17 -16.94 -4.94
CA PHE A 144 1.53 -15.52 -4.95
C PHE A 144 2.86 -15.29 -5.68
N LEU A 145 2.83 -14.36 -6.63
CA LEU A 145 3.97 -13.94 -7.46
C LEU A 145 4.13 -12.41 -7.38
N ASN A 146 5.29 -11.90 -7.82
CA ASN A 146 5.61 -10.48 -7.75
C ASN A 146 5.18 -9.68 -9.00
N SER A 147 4.91 -10.36 -10.11
CA SER A 147 4.46 -9.76 -11.36
C SER A 147 3.50 -10.70 -12.08
N GLY A 148 2.62 -10.12 -12.90
CA GLY A 148 1.81 -10.85 -13.88
C GLY A 148 2.59 -11.23 -15.13
#